data_AF-W4VDA1-F1
#
_entry.id   AF-W4VDA1-F1
#
_cell.length_a   1.000
_cell.length_b   1.000
_cell.length_c   1.000
_cell.angle_alpha   90.00
_cell.angle_beta   90.00
_cell.angle_gamma   90.00
#
_symmetry.space_group_name_H-M   'P 1'
#
loop_
_entity.id
_entity.type
_entity.pdbx_description
1 polymer ?
#
loop_
_entity_poly.entity_id
_entity_poly.type
_entity_poly.pdbx_seq_one_letter_code
_entity_poly.pdbx_strand_id
1 'polypeptide(L)'
;MVDLYVSKGQPPLVQPNDVVYKGDILVSAFLNHKEEEEQEHDNKKPLAAEGEVIAEVWYKTEITVPVRNKYQVLTGEAQQKHYLHFSNFLLPIWNFRNPEYRQYQLETEEKNYYFLKWKLPISYLEQTIYKVDEITEKLTKQKARQIALEQARRELLRELPINAKITEEKSFARK
;
A
#
# COMPACT_ATOMS: atom_id res chain seq x y z
N MET A 1 -6.52 10.16 -27.99
CA MET A 1 -7.80 10.68 -28.51
C MET A 1 -8.60 11.25 -27.34
N VAL A 2 -9.20 12.43 -27.52
CA VAL A 2 -10.15 13.01 -26.54
C VAL A 2 -11.52 13.03 -27.19
N ASP A 3 -12.50 12.38 -26.59
CA ASP A 3 -13.90 12.44 -27.00
C ASP A 3 -14.66 13.33 -26.00
N LEU A 4 -15.51 14.21 -26.52
CA LEU A 4 -16.03 15.36 -25.77
C LEU A 4 -17.50 15.57 -26.07
N TYR A 5 -18.32 15.40 -25.04
CA TYR A 5 -19.76 15.62 -25.10
C TYR A 5 -20.18 16.66 -24.06
N VAL A 6 -20.71 17.79 -24.49
CA VAL A 6 -21.19 18.86 -23.58
C VAL A 6 -22.68 19.06 -23.79
N SER A 7 -23.47 18.86 -22.74
CA SER A 7 -24.94 18.98 -22.78
C SER A 7 -25.43 20.36 -22.35
N LYS A 8 -24.71 21.05 -21.45
CA LYS A 8 -25.03 22.40 -20.95
C LYS A 8 -23.76 23.18 -20.61
N GLY A 9 -23.75 24.50 -20.84
CA GLY A 9 -22.61 25.38 -20.54
C GLY A 9 -22.11 26.18 -21.75
N GLN A 10 -20.91 26.72 -21.66
CA GLN A 10 -20.21 27.31 -22.81
C GLN A 10 -19.69 26.22 -23.75
N PRO A 11 -19.38 26.57 -25.02
CA PRO A 11 -18.61 25.69 -25.88
C PRO A 11 -17.35 25.20 -25.16
N PRO A 12 -16.97 23.93 -25.30
CA PRO A 12 -15.80 23.39 -24.64
C PRO A 12 -14.55 24.21 -24.99
N LEU A 13 -13.65 24.38 -24.02
CA LEU A 13 -12.39 25.10 -24.19
C LEU A 13 -11.31 24.24 -24.88
N VAL A 14 -11.60 22.96 -25.09
CA VAL A 14 -10.71 21.97 -25.71
C VAL A 14 -11.39 21.31 -26.91
N GLN A 15 -10.60 20.92 -27.89
CA GLN A 15 -11.03 20.18 -29.07
C GLN A 15 -10.65 18.70 -28.98
N PRO A 16 -11.32 17.81 -29.74
CA PRO A 16 -10.90 16.43 -29.86
C PRO A 16 -9.42 16.33 -30.26
N ASN A 17 -8.65 15.56 -29.48
CA ASN A 17 -7.19 15.36 -29.58
C ASN A 17 -6.29 16.45 -29.00
N ASP A 18 -6.84 17.44 -28.29
CA ASP A 18 -6.02 18.36 -27.51
C ASP A 18 -5.32 17.64 -26.34
N VAL A 19 -4.09 18.06 -26.04
CA VAL A 19 -3.33 17.59 -24.90
C VAL A 19 -3.71 18.42 -23.68
N VAL A 20 -4.11 17.75 -22.60
CA VAL A 20 -4.56 18.40 -21.36
C VAL A 20 -3.77 17.88 -20.16
N TYR A 21 -3.60 18.73 -19.16
CA TYR A 21 -2.92 18.43 -17.91
C TYR A 21 -3.90 18.42 -16.74
N LYS A 22 -3.45 17.83 -15.63
CA LYS A 22 -4.23 17.83 -14.39
C LYS A 22 -4.46 19.27 -13.91
N GLY A 23 -5.71 19.67 -13.81
CA GLY A 23 -6.12 21.00 -13.35
C GLY A 23 -6.67 21.90 -14.45
N ASP A 24 -6.58 21.48 -15.71
CA ASP A 24 -7.13 22.26 -16.83
C ASP A 24 -8.65 22.32 -16.77
N ILE A 25 -9.19 23.50 -17.09
CA ILE A 25 -10.63 23.74 -17.20
C ILE A 25 -11.06 23.32 -18.61
N LEU A 26 -11.85 22.25 -18.71
CA LEU A 26 -12.26 21.68 -20.01
C LEU A 26 -13.61 22.21 -20.48
N VAL A 27 -14.52 22.49 -19.54
CA VAL A 27 -15.86 23.04 -19.78
C VAL A 27 -16.16 24.08 -18.70
N SER A 28 -16.64 25.25 -19.11
CA SER A 28 -17.05 26.35 -18.22
C SER A 28 -18.53 26.68 -18.40
N ALA A 29 -19.11 27.35 -17.40
CA ALA A 29 -20.42 27.98 -17.53
C ALA A 29 -20.40 29.37 -16.91
N PHE A 30 -21.30 30.24 -17.39
CA PHE A 30 -21.41 31.60 -16.88
C PHE A 30 -22.16 31.65 -15.55
N LEU A 31 -21.54 32.29 -14.55
CA LEU A 31 -22.25 32.94 -13.46
C LEU A 31 -22.53 34.37 -13.89
N ASN A 32 -23.78 34.70 -14.20
CA ASN A 32 -24.18 36.09 -14.39
C ASN A 32 -24.20 36.80 -13.03
N HIS A 33 -23.05 37.29 -12.57
CA HIS A 33 -23.03 38.41 -11.64
C HIS A 33 -23.26 39.68 -12.45
N LYS A 34 -24.53 40.02 -12.66
CA LYS A 34 -24.87 41.41 -12.96
C LYS A 34 -24.91 42.14 -11.61
N GLU A 35 -23.83 42.84 -11.28
CA GLU A 35 -23.96 44.04 -10.47
C GLU A 35 -24.81 45.02 -11.29
N GLU A 36 -26.00 45.26 -10.74
CA GLU A 36 -26.81 46.47 -10.86
C GLU A 36 -27.10 46.99 -12.27
N GLU A 37 -28.33 46.75 -12.75
CA GLU A 37 -29.32 47.83 -12.92
C GLU A 37 -30.59 47.23 -13.55
N GLU A 38 -31.65 47.32 -12.74
CA GLU A 38 -33.05 47.59 -13.09
C GLU A 38 -33.59 47.07 -14.44
N GLN A 39 -34.52 46.12 -14.31
CA GLN A 39 -35.82 46.01 -15.01
C GLN A 39 -36.11 44.61 -15.57
N GLU A 40 -37.15 44.04 -14.95
CA GLU A 40 -38.17 43.14 -15.50
C GLU A 40 -37.79 41.69 -15.89
N HIS A 41 -38.39 40.78 -15.10
CA HIS A 41 -38.93 39.48 -15.52
C HIS A 41 -38.06 38.61 -16.45
N ASP A 42 -37.10 37.88 -15.88
CA ASP A 42 -37.03 36.43 -16.10
C ASP A 42 -36.05 35.75 -15.14
N ASN A 43 -36.50 34.63 -14.56
CA ASN A 43 -35.74 33.74 -13.70
C ASN A 43 -34.53 33.12 -14.43
N LYS A 44 -33.44 33.85 -14.62
CA LYS A 44 -32.20 33.28 -15.18
C LYS A 44 -31.43 32.54 -14.08
N LYS A 45 -31.83 31.28 -13.87
CA LYS A 45 -31.15 30.32 -13.00
C LYS A 45 -29.67 30.22 -13.41
N PRO A 46 -28.72 30.17 -12.45
CA PRO A 46 -27.32 29.90 -12.77
C PRO A 46 -27.23 28.58 -13.55
N LEU A 47 -26.64 28.61 -14.74
CA LEU A 47 -26.49 27.42 -15.58
C LEU A 47 -25.21 26.69 -15.14
N ALA A 48 -25.34 25.49 -14.58
CA ALA A 48 -24.18 24.63 -14.35
C ALA A 48 -23.73 24.02 -15.69
N ALA A 49 -22.42 23.97 -15.92
CA ALA A 49 -21.86 23.25 -17.05
C ALA A 49 -22.00 21.74 -16.79
N GLU A 50 -22.47 21.00 -17.78
CA GLU A 50 -22.68 19.56 -17.72
C GLU A 50 -22.10 18.94 -19.00
N GLY A 51 -21.15 18.03 -18.86
CA GLY A 51 -20.46 17.38 -19.97
C GLY A 51 -19.61 16.20 -19.51
N GLU A 52 -19.38 15.28 -20.44
CA GLU A 52 -18.51 14.11 -20.29
C GLU A 52 -17.28 14.31 -21.18
N VAL A 53 -16.09 14.11 -20.59
CA VAL A 53 -14.81 14.19 -21.30
C VAL A 53 -14.07 12.87 -21.12
N ILE A 54 -13.77 12.20 -22.22
CA ILE A 54 -13.01 10.95 -22.24
C ILE A 54 -11.62 11.27 -22.80
N ALA A 55 -10.57 10.97 -22.02
CA ALA A 55 -9.19 11.18 -22.43
C ALA A 55 -8.39 9.88 -22.32
N GLU A 56 -7.51 9.67 -23.29
CA GLU A 56 -6.47 8.63 -23.22
C GLU A 56 -5.26 9.13 -22.46
N VAL A 57 -4.82 8.37 -21.46
CA VAL A 57 -3.68 8.72 -20.60
C VAL A 57 -2.71 7.54 -20.50
N TRP A 58 -1.42 7.85 -20.47
CA TRP A 58 -0.36 6.86 -20.35
C TRP A 58 0.09 6.74 -18.90
N TYR A 59 -0.07 5.55 -18.33
CA TYR A 59 0.48 5.22 -17.01
C TYR A 59 1.75 4.39 -17.17
N LYS A 60 2.73 4.64 -16.29
CA LYS A 60 3.98 3.89 -16.23
C LYS A 60 4.24 3.43 -14.80
N THR A 61 4.30 2.12 -14.62
CA THR A 61 4.62 1.49 -13.33
C THR A 61 5.93 0.72 -13.43
N GLU A 62 6.81 0.86 -12.44
CA GLU A 62 8.08 0.13 -12.37
C GLU A 62 8.05 -0.84 -11.17
N ILE A 63 8.09 -2.14 -11.45
CA ILE A 63 8.08 -3.19 -10.42
C ILE A 63 9.42 -3.94 -10.43
N THR A 64 9.97 -4.13 -9.24
CA THR A 64 11.18 -4.95 -9.02
C THR A 64 10.82 -6.22 -8.29
N VAL A 65 11.13 -7.38 -8.88
CA VAL A 65 10.93 -8.70 -8.26
C VAL A 65 12.30 -9.34 -8.01
N PRO A 66 12.68 -9.60 -6.74
CA PRO A 66 13.92 -10.29 -6.43
C PRO A 66 13.89 -11.73 -6.93
N VAL A 67 14.93 -12.13 -7.67
CA VAL A 67 15.06 -13.48 -8.25
C VAL A 67 15.54 -14.50 -7.20
N ARG A 68 16.16 -14.02 -6.12
CA ARG A 68 16.60 -14.85 -4.99
C ARG A 68 15.98 -14.30 -3.72
N ASN A 69 15.19 -15.13 -3.07
CA ASN A 69 14.62 -14.83 -1.76
C ASN A 69 15.23 -15.76 -0.72
N LYS A 70 15.50 -15.20 0.45
CA LYS A 70 15.98 -15.93 1.62
C LYS A 70 14.85 -15.93 2.64
N TYR A 71 14.44 -17.13 3.03
CA TYR A 71 13.40 -17.34 4.03
C TYR A 71 14.03 -18.00 5.25
N GLN A 72 13.64 -17.52 6.42
CA GLN A 72 13.92 -18.18 7.68
C GLN A 72 12.72 -19.08 8.01
N VAL A 73 12.98 -20.37 8.19
CA VAL A 73 11.95 -21.34 8.58
C VAL A 73 12.30 -21.97 9.91
N LEU A 74 11.31 -22.11 10.79
CA LEU A 74 11.48 -22.82 12.06
C LEU A 74 11.61 -24.31 11.76
N THR A 75 12.65 -24.95 12.28
CA THR A 75 12.88 -26.39 12.06
C THR A 75 11.99 -27.27 12.94
N GLY A 76 11.33 -26.67 13.94
CA GLY A 76 10.59 -27.36 15.00
C GLY A 76 11.44 -27.73 16.21
N GLU A 77 12.77 -27.62 16.13
CA GLU A 77 13.64 -27.74 17.29
C GLU A 77 13.56 -26.44 18.10
N ALA A 78 13.22 -26.56 19.38
CA ALA A 78 13.14 -25.44 20.31
C ALA A 78 13.73 -25.81 21.66
N GLN A 79 14.35 -24.85 22.32
CA GLN A 79 14.83 -24.99 23.68
C GLN A 79 14.26 -23.88 24.56
N GLN A 80 13.55 -24.29 25.62
CA GLN A 80 12.99 -23.37 26.60
C GLN A 80 13.95 -23.17 27.76
N LYS A 81 14.15 -21.92 28.15
CA LYS A 81 14.94 -21.54 29.31
C LYS A 81 14.07 -20.74 30.26
N HIS A 82 14.18 -21.05 31.54
CA HIS A 82 13.35 -20.44 32.57
C HIS A 82 14.22 -19.61 33.49
N TYR A 83 13.75 -18.41 33.77
CA TYR A 83 14.44 -17.44 34.60
C TYR A 83 13.50 -16.83 35.63
N LEU A 84 14.07 -16.46 36.76
CA LEU A 84 13.45 -15.58 37.73
C LEU A 84 14.10 -14.20 37.56
N HIS A 85 13.30 -13.23 37.17
CA HIS A 85 13.73 -11.86 36.92
C HIS A 85 13.41 -11.00 38.15
N PHE A 86 14.46 -10.45 38.76
CA PHE A 86 14.39 -9.59 39.95
C PHE A 86 14.89 -8.20 39.60
N SER A 87 13.98 -7.26 39.32
CA SER A 87 14.28 -5.87 38.94
C SER A 87 15.33 -5.68 37.83
N ASN A 88 16.61 -5.89 38.13
CA ASN A 88 17.77 -5.71 37.25
C ASN A 88 18.59 -7.00 37.05
N PHE A 89 18.22 -8.12 37.69
CA PHE A 89 18.95 -9.38 37.65
C PHE A 89 18.09 -10.50 37.08
N LEU A 90 18.65 -11.24 36.11
CA LEU A 90 18.04 -12.43 35.52
C LEU A 90 18.74 -13.67 36.09
N LEU A 91 18.05 -14.40 36.95
CA LEU A 91 18.55 -15.64 37.54
C LEU A 91 18.02 -16.83 36.73
N PRO A 92 18.86 -17.59 36.00
CA PRO A 92 18.40 -18.83 35.39
C PRO A 92 17.99 -19.80 36.49
N ILE A 93 16.81 -20.39 36.37
CA ILE A 93 16.29 -21.39 37.32
C ILE A 93 16.26 -22.79 36.70
N TRP A 94 16.19 -22.88 35.37
CA TRP A 94 16.15 -24.15 34.66
C TRP A 94 16.72 -24.05 33.26
N ASN A 95 17.31 -25.16 32.81
CA ASN A 95 17.92 -25.32 31.49
C ASN A 95 19.03 -24.30 31.18
N PHE A 96 20.14 -24.40 31.92
CA PHE A 96 21.24 -23.43 31.92
C PHE A 96 22.10 -23.43 30.65
N ARG A 97 22.09 -24.53 29.87
CA ARG A 97 22.91 -24.67 28.67
C ARG A 97 22.25 -23.97 27.48
N ASN A 98 23.03 -23.31 26.65
CA ASN A 98 22.53 -22.75 25.39
C ASN A 98 22.58 -23.81 24.29
N PRO A 99 21.61 -23.82 23.37
CA PRO A 99 21.65 -24.71 22.20
C PRO A 99 22.76 -24.26 21.23
N GLU A 100 23.38 -25.22 20.55
CA GLU A 100 24.36 -24.96 19.48
C GLU A 100 23.66 -24.71 18.13
N TYR A 101 22.71 -23.78 18.10
CA TYR A 101 22.01 -23.41 16.87
C TYR A 101 22.83 -22.38 16.09
N ARG A 102 23.09 -22.64 14.80
CA ARG A 102 23.79 -21.69 13.90
C ARG A 102 22.95 -20.42 13.66
N GLN A 103 21.64 -20.60 13.51
CA GLN A 103 20.65 -19.53 13.38
C GLN A 103 19.48 -19.86 14.31
N TYR A 104 18.96 -18.84 14.99
CA TYR A 104 17.88 -19.01 15.94
C TYR A 104 16.99 -17.76 15.99
N GLN A 105 15.75 -17.98 16.41
CA GLN A 105 14.79 -16.94 16.76
C GLN A 105 14.48 -17.03 18.25
N LEU A 106 14.40 -15.88 18.92
CA LEU A 106 14.07 -15.79 20.34
C LEU A 106 12.64 -15.28 20.52
N GLU A 107 11.91 -15.96 21.39
CA GLU A 107 10.64 -15.51 21.94
C GLU A 107 10.79 -15.41 23.45
N THR A 108 10.24 -14.35 24.05
CA THR A 108 10.36 -14.10 25.49
C THR A 108 9.00 -13.74 26.04
N GLU A 109 8.56 -14.50 27.04
CA GLU A 109 7.33 -14.27 27.78
C GLU A 109 7.67 -13.93 29.22
N GLU A 110 7.21 -12.77 29.70
CA GLU A 110 7.42 -12.33 31.08
C GLU A 110 6.08 -12.28 31.84
N LYS A 111 5.97 -13.11 32.87
CA LYS A 111 4.85 -13.17 33.79
C LYS A 111 5.18 -12.36 35.04
N ASN A 112 4.56 -11.19 35.15
CA ASN A 112 4.69 -10.32 36.30
C ASN A 112 3.74 -10.76 37.42
N TYR A 113 4.21 -10.75 38.67
CA TYR A 113 3.38 -11.08 39.82
C TYR A 113 2.91 -9.80 40.53
N TYR A 114 1.66 -9.83 40.98
CA TYR A 114 1.05 -8.72 41.71
C TYR A 114 0.50 -9.23 43.05
N PHE A 115 0.71 -8.45 44.09
CA PHE A 115 0.08 -8.64 45.39
C PHE A 115 -0.87 -7.46 45.63
N LEU A 116 -2.19 -7.73 45.57
CA LEU A 116 -3.23 -6.69 45.50
C LEU A 116 -2.94 -5.70 44.36
N LYS A 117 -2.83 -4.40 44.66
CA LYS A 117 -2.51 -3.33 43.69
C LYS A 117 -1.01 -3.10 43.52
N TRP A 118 -0.16 -3.86 44.19
CA TRP A 118 1.29 -3.67 44.16
C TRP A 118 1.95 -4.68 43.23
N LYS A 119 2.74 -4.18 42.27
CA LYS A 119 3.59 -5.01 41.41
C LYS A 119 4.79 -5.49 42.23
N LEU A 120 4.96 -6.80 42.34
CA LEU A 120 6.12 -7.36 43.01
C LEU A 120 7.37 -7.09 42.16
N PRO A 121 8.55 -6.90 42.79
CA PRO A 121 9.82 -6.71 42.07
C PRO A 121 10.36 -8.02 41.48
N ILE A 122 9.49 -9.04 41.35
CA ILE A 122 9.80 -10.36 40.81
C ILE A 122 8.85 -10.70 39.66
N SER A 123 9.42 -11.28 38.61
CA SER A 123 8.68 -11.83 37.48
C SER A 123 9.31 -13.15 37.05
N TYR A 124 8.49 -14.03 36.52
CA TYR A 124 8.96 -15.24 35.87
C TYR A 124 9.14 -14.95 34.39
N LEU A 125 10.29 -15.31 33.84
CA LEU A 125 10.60 -15.11 32.43
C LEU A 125 10.90 -16.45 31.78
N GLU A 126 10.18 -16.72 30.69
CA GLU A 126 10.38 -17.87 29.83
C GLU A 126 10.95 -17.40 28.50
N GLN A 127 12.09 -17.96 28.11
CA GLN A 127 12.73 -17.66 26.85
C GLN A 127 12.75 -18.93 25.99
N THR A 128 12.04 -18.90 24.88
CA THR A 128 12.06 -19.99 23.89
C THR A 128 13.03 -19.64 22.77
N ILE A 129 14.00 -20.52 22.56
CA ILE A 129 15.01 -20.42 21.51
C ILE A 129 14.63 -21.41 20.43
N TYR A 130 14.10 -20.92 19.31
CA TYR A 130 13.77 -21.75 18.17
C TYR A 130 14.95 -21.84 17.21
N LYS A 131 15.28 -23.05 16.75
CA LYS A 131 16.23 -23.23 15.66
C LYS A 131 15.56 -22.83 14.34
N VAL A 132 16.32 -22.08 13.55
CA VAL A 132 15.88 -21.59 12.24
C VAL A 132 16.87 -22.09 11.20
N ASP A 133 16.34 -22.48 10.04
CA ASP A 133 17.14 -22.75 8.85
C ASP A 133 16.87 -21.68 7.79
N GLU A 134 17.91 -21.28 7.06
CA GLU A 134 17.80 -20.35 5.93
C GLU A 134 17.61 -21.12 4.62
N ILE A 135 16.43 -20.97 4.02
CA ILE A 135 16.14 -21.53 2.70
C ILE A 135 16.28 -20.42 1.66
N THR A 136 17.10 -20.67 0.64
CA THR A 136 17.17 -19.80 -0.54
C THR A 136 16.30 -20.36 -1.64
N GLU A 137 15.19 -19.68 -1.95
CA GLU A 137 14.39 -19.98 -3.13
C GLU A 137 14.85 -19.10 -4.30
N LYS A 138 15.15 -19.74 -5.43
CA LYS A 138 15.47 -19.04 -6.68
C LYS A 138 14.26 -19.09 -7.61
N LEU A 139 13.68 -17.93 -7.88
CA LEU A 139 12.61 -17.81 -8.85
C LEU A 139 13.15 -17.99 -10.27
N THR A 140 12.39 -18.70 -11.10
CA THR A 140 12.65 -18.71 -12.54
C THR A 140 12.32 -17.34 -13.13
N LYS A 141 13.00 -16.94 -14.21
CA LYS A 141 12.73 -15.67 -14.89
C LYS A 141 11.27 -15.54 -15.34
N GLN A 142 10.66 -16.65 -15.78
CA GLN A 142 9.25 -16.70 -16.19
C GLN A 142 8.32 -16.42 -15.00
N LYS A 143 8.54 -17.10 -13.86
CA LYS A 143 7.73 -16.90 -12.65
C LYS A 143 7.89 -15.48 -12.10
N ALA A 144 9.11 -14.95 -12.08
CA ALA A 144 9.38 -13.57 -11.66
C ALA A 144 8.67 -12.55 -12.57
N ARG A 145 8.67 -12.77 -13.90
CA ARG A 145 7.95 -11.91 -14.85
C ARG A 145 6.44 -11.94 -14.63
N GLN A 146 5.86 -13.12 -14.38
CA GLN A 146 4.44 -13.25 -14.11
C GLN A 146 4.06 -12.50 -12.82
N ILE A 147 4.81 -12.70 -11.74
CA ILE A 147 4.58 -11.99 -10.46
C ILE A 147 4.70 -10.47 -10.66
N ALA A 148 5.69 -10.01 -11.43
CA ALA A 148 5.87 -8.59 -11.72
C ALA A 148 4.68 -8.00 -12.48
N LEU A 149 4.15 -8.71 -13.48
CA LEU A 149 2.97 -8.29 -14.25
C LEU A 149 1.71 -8.22 -13.38
N GLU A 150 1.48 -9.25 -12.56
CA GLU A 150 0.34 -9.28 -11.64
C GLU A 150 0.42 -8.14 -10.61
N GLN A 151 1.61 -7.88 -10.07
CA GLN A 151 1.81 -6.78 -9.14
C GLN A 151 1.64 -5.41 -9.82
N ALA A 152 2.23 -5.21 -11.01
CA ALA A 152 2.08 -3.99 -11.78
C ALA A 152 0.61 -3.69 -12.08
N ARG A 153 -0.16 -4.71 -12.47
CA ARG A 153 -1.59 -4.57 -12.74
C ARG A 153 -2.38 -4.20 -11.49
N ARG A 154 -2.08 -4.83 -10.35
CA ARG A 154 -2.73 -4.48 -9.07
C ARG A 154 -2.42 -3.04 -8.65
N GLU A 155 -1.19 -2.59 -8.82
CA GLU A 155 -0.78 -1.23 -8.48
C GLU A 155 -1.43 -0.21 -9.40
N LEU A 156 -1.42 -0.46 -10.72
CA LEU A 156 -2.11 0.36 -11.70
C LEU A 156 -3.62 0.48 -11.41
N LEU A 157 -4.30 -0.63 -11.10
CA LEU A 157 -5.73 -0.62 -10.77
C LEU A 157 -6.06 0.19 -9.50
N ARG A 158 -5.10 0.42 -8.60
CA ARG A 158 -5.29 1.28 -7.43
C ARG A 158 -5.18 2.76 -7.76
N GLU A 159 -4.46 3.11 -8.82
CA GLU A 159 -4.30 4.50 -9.28
C GLU A 159 -5.38 4.91 -10.28
N LEU A 160 -5.98 3.94 -10.99
CA LEU A 160 -7.00 4.20 -11.99
C LEU A 160 -8.33 4.66 -11.38
N PRO A 161 -9.00 5.69 -11.94
CA PRO A 161 -10.34 6.06 -11.54
C PRO A 161 -11.36 4.95 -11.85
N ILE A 162 -12.47 4.94 -11.12
CA ILE A 162 -13.44 3.81 -11.10
C ILE A 162 -14.03 3.45 -12.47
N ASN A 163 -14.08 4.40 -13.40
CA ASN A 163 -14.61 4.24 -14.75
C ASN A 163 -13.51 4.12 -15.83
N ALA A 164 -12.23 4.05 -15.43
CA ALA A 164 -11.14 3.93 -16.40
C ALA A 164 -11.05 2.52 -16.98
N LYS A 165 -10.78 2.45 -18.29
CA LYS A 165 -10.56 1.21 -19.02
C LYS A 165 -9.15 1.19 -19.60
N ILE A 166 -8.42 0.11 -19.36
CA ILE A 166 -7.11 -0.12 -19.98
C ILE A 166 -7.35 -0.55 -21.43
N THR A 167 -6.95 0.29 -22.38
CA THR A 167 -7.05 0.03 -23.83
C THR A 167 -5.81 -0.66 -24.38
N GLU A 168 -4.62 -0.27 -23.91
CA GLU A 168 -3.34 -0.84 -24.34
C GLU A 168 -2.43 -1.15 -23.13
N GLU A 169 -1.65 -2.22 -23.24
CA GLU A 169 -0.65 -2.61 -22.25
C GLU A 169 0.65 -3.00 -22.95
N LYS A 170 1.77 -2.41 -22.51
CA LYS A 170 3.11 -2.75 -23.01
C LYS A 170 4.06 -3.00 -21.85
N SER A 171 4.67 -4.19 -21.82
CA SER A 171 5.63 -4.57 -20.79
C SER A 171 7.05 -4.61 -21.32
N PHE A 172 8.00 -4.08 -20.55
CA PHE A 172 9.42 -4.14 -20.84
C PHE A 172 10.13 -4.79 -19.65
N ALA A 173 10.99 -5.77 -19.92
CA ALA A 173 11.82 -6.40 -18.90
C ALA A 173 13.23 -5.81 -18.98
N ARG A 174 13.74 -5.28 -17.87
CA ARG A 174 15.16 -4.93 -17.71
C ARG A 174 15.89 -6.09 -17.00
N LYS A 175 17.13 -6.31 -17.40
CA LYS A 175 17.98 -7.39 -16.85
C LYS A 175 18.57 -7.01 -15.50
#